data_AF-A0A249LFD4-F1
#
_entry.id   AF-A0A249LFD4-F1
#
_cell.length_a   1.000
_cell.length_b   1.000
_cell.length_c   1.000
_cell.angle_alpha   90.00
_cell.angle_beta   90.00
_cell.angle_gamma   90.00
#
_symmetry.space_group_name_H-M   'P 1'
#
loop_
_entity.id
_entity.type
_entity.pdbx_description
1 polymer ?
#
loop_
_entity_poly.entity_id
_entity_poly.type
_entity_poly.pdbx_seq_one_letter_code
_entity_poly.pdbx_strand_id
1 'polypeptide(L)'
;MGSDDGRIEVHIKIGSNSRKVTETFNLKVPEELHHGNEFKSSVYNLEWIIRTISSLKSSAVVTQPLDVRSQVGLRAQKALDLYA
;
A
#
# COMPACT_ATOMS: atom_id res chain seq x y z
N MET A 1 12.73 -9.63 24.36
CA MET A 1 11.83 -10.25 23.36
C MET A 1 10.75 -9.21 23.06
N GLY A 2 10.95 -8.46 21.98
CA GLY A 2 10.05 -7.37 21.58
C GLY A 2 8.86 -7.91 20.81
N SER A 3 7.70 -7.34 21.07
CA SER A 3 6.38 -7.69 20.56
C SER A 3 6.35 -7.79 19.03
N ASP A 4 6.41 -9.01 18.50
CA ASP A 4 6.06 -9.28 17.10
C ASP A 4 4.53 -9.29 17.02
N ASP A 5 3.94 -8.10 16.90
CA ASP A 5 2.50 -7.84 17.02
C ASP A 5 1.71 -8.34 15.77
N GLY A 6 2.30 -9.28 14.99
CA GLY A 6 1.75 -9.84 13.76
C GLY A 6 1.59 -8.84 12.61
N ARG A 7 2.16 -7.63 12.74
CA ARG A 7 2.02 -6.56 11.77
C ARG A 7 3.09 -6.62 10.69
N ILE A 8 2.69 -6.35 9.47
CA ILE A 8 3.57 -6.25 8.30
C ILE A 8 3.95 -4.78 8.13
N GLU A 9 5.24 -4.47 8.14
CA GLU A 9 5.73 -3.15 7.73
C GLU A 9 5.72 -3.09 6.19
N VAL A 10 5.12 -2.06 5.62
CA VAL A 10 5.07 -1.81 4.18
C VAL A 10 5.55 -0.40 3.86
N HIS A 11 6.19 -0.24 2.70
CA HIS A 11 6.51 1.06 2.13
C HIS A 11 5.52 1.37 1.01
N ILE A 12 4.93 2.55 1.07
CA ILE A 12 3.87 2.99 0.17
C ILE A 12 4.31 4.27 -0.51
N LYS A 13 4.39 4.22 -1.84
CA LYS A 13 4.64 5.40 -2.66
C LYS A 13 3.31 6.00 -3.10
N ILE A 14 3.11 7.29 -2.82
CA ILE A 14 1.92 8.03 -3.23
C ILE A 14 2.11 8.55 -4.66
N GLY A 15 1.26 8.10 -5.58
CA GLY A 15 1.24 8.56 -6.96
C GLY A 15 0.30 9.74 -7.18
N SER A 16 -0.90 9.70 -6.61
CA SER A 16 -1.93 10.73 -6.71
C SER A 16 -2.91 10.64 -5.53
N ASN A 17 -3.92 11.52 -5.47
CA ASN A 17 -4.98 11.53 -4.44
C ASN A 17 -4.43 11.38 -3.00
N SER A 18 -3.44 12.22 -2.71
CA SER A 18 -2.55 12.07 -1.58
C SER A 18 -3.30 12.05 -0.23
N ARG A 19 -4.31 12.93 -0.06
CA ARG A 19 -5.21 12.94 1.11
C ARG A 19 -5.86 11.58 1.36
N LYS A 20 -6.47 10.95 0.34
CA LYS A 20 -7.14 9.66 0.49
C LYS A 20 -6.16 8.58 0.93
N VAL A 21 -4.95 8.57 0.35
CA VAL A 21 -3.91 7.59 0.70
C VAL A 21 -3.45 7.79 2.13
N THR A 22 -3.18 9.04 2.54
CA THR A 22 -2.72 9.33 3.90
C THR A 22 -3.75 8.99 4.96
N GLU A 23 -5.04 9.26 4.70
CA GLU A 23 -6.14 8.86 5.59
C GLU A 23 -6.27 7.33 5.68
N THR A 24 -6.21 6.64 4.54
CA THR A 24 -6.37 5.17 4.47
C THR A 24 -5.30 4.43 5.28
N PHE A 25 -4.07 4.93 5.25
CA PHE A 25 -2.92 4.31 5.93
C PHE A 25 -2.55 4.99 7.25
N ASN A 26 -3.36 5.96 7.70
CA ASN A 26 -3.12 6.77 8.89
C ASN A 26 -1.68 7.33 8.96
N LEU A 27 -1.20 7.86 7.83
CA LEU A 27 0.16 8.34 7.68
C LEU A 27 0.32 9.70 8.36
N LYS A 28 1.40 9.86 9.13
CA LYS A 28 1.84 11.19 9.58
C LYS A 28 2.47 11.90 8.39
N VAL A 29 1.73 12.87 7.85
CA VAL A 29 2.16 13.63 6.68
C VAL A 29 2.98 14.84 7.15
N PRO A 30 4.18 15.07 6.60
CA PRO A 30 4.87 16.36 6.78
C PRO A 30 4.05 17.49 6.15
N GLU A 31 4.30 18.75 6.56
CA GLU A 31 3.58 19.94 6.04
C GLU A 31 3.60 20.03 4.50
N GLU A 32 4.63 19.48 3.85
CA GLU A 32 4.71 19.37 2.39
C GLU A 32 4.63 17.91 1.93
N LEU A 33 3.51 17.59 1.26
CA LEU A 33 3.26 16.29 0.66
C LEU A 33 3.54 16.35 -0.85
N HIS A 34 4.70 15.85 -1.25
CA HIS A 34 5.09 15.82 -2.66
C HIS A 34 4.65 14.53 -3.36
N HIS A 35 4.40 14.62 -4.67
CA HIS A 35 4.16 13.45 -5.51
C HIS A 35 5.38 12.53 -5.48
N GLY A 36 5.16 11.24 -5.30
CA GLY A 36 6.22 10.24 -5.24
C GLY A 36 6.85 10.05 -3.87
N ASN A 37 6.38 10.74 -2.82
CA ASN A 37 6.79 10.46 -1.45
C ASN A 37 6.51 9.00 -1.08
N GLU A 38 7.46 8.40 -0.38
CA GLU A 38 7.36 7.06 0.17
C GLU A 38 7.18 7.13 1.69
N PHE A 39 6.21 6.37 2.20
CA PHE A 39 5.89 6.33 3.61
C PHE A 39 5.90 4.91 4.14
N LYS A 40 6.39 4.74 5.36
CA LYS A 40 6.26 3.49 6.11
C LYS A 40 4.89 3.41 6.77
N SER A 41 4.24 2.26 6.65
CA SER A 41 2.99 1.95 7.34
C SER A 41 3.05 0.55 7.92
N SER A 42 2.41 0.35 9.07
CA SER A 42 2.30 -0.96 9.72
C SER A 42 0.86 -1.45 9.54
N VAL A 43 0.69 -2.58 8.85
CA VAL A 43 -0.62 -3.14 8.50
C VAL A 43 -0.82 -4.51 9.14
N TYR A 44 -2.07 -4.84 9.49
CA TYR A 44 -2.38 -6.00 10.32
C TYR A 44 -2.42 -7.33 9.57
N ASN A 45 -2.67 -7.33 8.26
CA ASN A 45 -2.63 -8.55 7.45
C ASN A 45 -2.47 -8.26 5.95
N LEU A 46 -2.08 -9.31 5.23
CA LEU A 46 -1.74 -9.29 3.80
C LEU A 46 -2.97 -9.06 2.89
N GLU A 47 -4.10 -9.69 3.20
CA GLU A 47 -5.33 -9.54 2.43
C GLU A 47 -5.86 -8.10 2.45
N TRP A 48 -5.74 -7.44 3.62
CA TRP A 48 -6.16 -6.06 3.78
C TRP A 48 -5.31 -5.13 2.90
N ILE A 49 -3.98 -5.27 2.90
CA ILE A 49 -3.12 -4.42 2.05
C ILE A 49 -3.41 -4.64 0.57
N ILE A 50 -3.58 -5.89 0.12
CA ILE A 50 -3.91 -6.21 -1.28
C ILE A 50 -5.23 -5.56 -1.69
N ARG A 51 -6.29 -5.73 -0.90
CA ARG A 51 -7.60 -5.14 -1.18
C ARG A 51 -7.55 -3.62 -1.17
N THR A 52 -6.90 -3.04 -0.17
CA THR A 52 -6.81 -1.58 0.01
C THR A 52 -6.08 -0.94 -1.16
N ILE A 53 -4.89 -1.43 -1.53
CA ILE A 53 -4.12 -0.90 -2.67
C ILE A 53 -4.90 -1.03 -3.98
N SER A 54 -5.55 -2.18 -4.21
CA SER A 54 -6.39 -2.40 -5.39
C SER A 54 -7.55 -1.40 -5.47
N SER A 55 -8.14 -1.01 -4.33
CA SER A 55 -9.23 -0.02 -4.27
C SER A 55 -8.79 1.41 -4.53
N LEU A 56 -7.49 1.70 -4.43
CA LEU A 56 -6.92 3.04 -4.60
C LEU A 56 -6.67 3.40 -6.06
N LYS A 57 -6.99 2.53 -7.03
CA LYS A 57 -6.94 2.83 -8.48
C LYS A 57 -5.63 3.50 -8.91
N SER A 58 -4.50 2.89 -8.53
CA SER A 58 -3.14 3.39 -8.82
C SER A 58 -2.75 4.71 -8.15
N SER A 59 -3.55 5.22 -7.20
CA SER A 59 -3.18 6.40 -6.39
C SER A 59 -1.99 6.11 -5.45
N ALA A 60 -1.76 4.83 -5.13
CA ALA A 60 -0.66 4.37 -4.31
C ALA A 60 -0.14 3.01 -4.79
N VAL A 61 1.13 2.73 -4.53
CA VAL A 61 1.75 1.42 -4.78
C VAL A 61 2.57 0.98 -3.58
N VAL A 62 2.59 -0.33 -3.32
CA VAL A 62 3.52 -0.93 -2.36
C VAL A 62 4.86 -1.09 -3.05
N THR A 63 5.91 -0.50 -2.48
CA THR A 63 7.28 -0.62 -2.99
C THR A 63 8.09 -1.67 -2.24
N GLN A 64 7.81 -1.85 -0.95
CA GLN A 64 8.39 -2.88 -0.07
C GLN A 64 7.36 -3.40 0.95
N PRO A 65 7.54 -4.64 1.46
CA PRO A 65 8.51 -5.63 1.03
C PRO A 65 8.13 -6.25 -0.32
N LEU A 66 9.12 -6.87 -0.99
CA LEU A 66 8.99 -7.36 -2.37
C LEU A 66 7.90 -8.45 -2.52
N ASP A 67 7.75 -9.31 -1.52
CA ASP A 67 6.74 -10.36 -1.47
C ASP A 67 5.33 -9.77 -1.47
N VAL A 68 5.05 -8.77 -0.61
CA VAL A 68 3.75 -8.07 -0.55
C VAL A 68 3.48 -7.36 -1.87
N ARG A 69 4.48 -6.63 -2.41
CA ARG A 69 4.37 -5.97 -3.72
C ARG A 69 4.03 -6.98 -4.83
N SER A 70 4.68 -8.15 -4.82
CA SER A 70 4.45 -9.20 -5.82
C SER A 70 3.03 -9.76 -5.72
N GLN A 71 2.50 -9.95 -4.50
CA GLN A 71 1.13 -10.43 -4.32
C GLN A 71 0.07 -9.42 -4.76
N VAL A 72 0.27 -8.12 -4.51
CA VAL A 72 -0.58 -7.06 -5.06
C VAL A 72 -0.59 -7.14 -6.60
N GLY A 73 0.59 -7.28 -7.22
CA GLY A 73 0.73 -7.41 -8.67
C GLY A 73 0.02 -8.64 -9.24
N LEU A 74 0.18 -9.81 -8.60
CA LEU A 74 -0.51 -11.04 -8.97
C LEU A 74 -2.03 -10.90 -8.91
N ARG A 75 -2.55 -10.21 -7.88
CA ARG A 75 -4.00 -9.97 -7.75
C ARG A 75 -4.53 -9.07 -8.87
N ALA A 76 -3.77 -8.02 -9.20
CA ALA A 76 -4.11 -7.11 -10.29
C ALA A 76 -4.10 -7.83 -11.64
N GLN A 77 -3.07 -8.63 -11.93
CA GLN A 77 -3.00 -9.40 -13.17
C GLN A 77 -4.19 -10.36 -13.30
N LYS A 78 -4.49 -11.15 -12.26
CA LYS A 78 -5.67 -12.04 -12.25
C LYS A 78 -6.98 -11.30 -12.51
N ALA A 79 -7.10 -10.05 -12.07
CA ALA A 79 -8.30 -9.25 -12.33
C ALA A 79 -8.37 -8.80 -13.80
N LEU A 80 -7.24 -8.45 -14.41
CA LEU A 80 -7.15 -8.10 -15.83
C LEU A 80 -7.47 -9.30 -16.72
N ASP A 81 -6.99 -10.49 -16.35
CA ASP A 81 -7.20 -11.73 -17.10
C ASP A 81 -8.70 -12.12 -17.21
N LEU A 82 -9.57 -11.63 -16.33
CA LEU A 82 -11.02 -11.86 -16.39
C LEU A 82 -11.75 -11.03 -17.46
N TYR A 83 -11.10 -9.99 -18.00
CA TYR A 83 -11.65 -9.10 -19.02
C TYR A 83 -10.96 -9.28 -20.39
N ALA A 84 -10.05 -10.26 -20.50
CA ALA A 84 -9.32 -10.60 -21.71
C ALA A 84 -10.12 -11.50 -22.66
#